data_AF-A0A2P6NSD9-F1
#
_entry.id   AF-A0A2P6NSD9-F1
#
_cell.length_a   1.000
_cell.length_b   1.000
_cell.length_c   1.000
_cell.angle_alpha   90.00
_cell.angle_beta   90.00
_cell.angle_gamma   90.00
#
_symmetry.space_group_name_H-M   'P 1'
#
loop_
_entity.id
_entity.type
_entity.pdbx_description
1 polymer ?
#
loop_
_entity_poly.entity_id
_entity_poly.type
_entity_poly.pdbx_seq_one_letter_code
_entity_poly.pdbx_strand_id
1 'polypeptide(L)'
;MDILSGCSLYQYELKSDATVLQSLASTLVELLQNNASKIPEEKILAAVAAFSHETTFRAAFCAANGLGCITREMKKGEINRLYQLSQNNGDKVSNRFARDCIEKISANDASIQYWISNSLGYKDVTHSYFYDFGRNDTFFTIEELRRIPSSSDQLETITNNITRTTLDEWNIRWVGNTPQSFYSSLALRVCEHFGGKQEHATYDQNAHLPAVNHLRHQLSSNVMPLMTLNRGSTRHRAMAFKCLCDTVTEENGPECSLVRGRFMGQSHCWNIVRIEGSEFVVDLIHEPGKFYALSSPEATKYKRD
;
A
#
# COMPACT_ATOMS: atom_id res chain seq x y z
N MET A 1 -5.29 36.39 -12.57
CA MET A 1 -6.47 36.97 -11.93
C MET A 1 -7.68 36.15 -12.34
N ASP A 2 -8.37 35.40 -11.49
CA ASP A 2 -8.11 34.96 -10.14
C ASP A 2 -8.86 33.64 -9.98
N ILE A 3 -8.12 32.63 -9.52
CA ILE A 3 -8.65 31.41 -8.93
C ILE A 3 -8.81 31.76 -7.45
N LEU A 4 -9.95 31.39 -6.84
CA LEU A 4 -10.37 31.62 -5.45
C LEU A 4 -11.37 32.77 -5.23
N SER A 5 -12.66 32.46 -5.36
CA SER A 5 -13.68 33.01 -4.46
C SER A 5 -14.90 32.11 -4.43
N GLY A 6 -15.15 31.43 -3.31
CA GLY A 6 -16.42 30.69 -3.11
C GLY A 6 -16.37 29.43 -2.25
N CYS A 7 -15.49 29.34 -1.26
CA CYS A 7 -15.60 28.32 -0.21
C CYS A 7 -16.76 28.68 0.74
N SER A 8 -17.90 27.97 0.63
CA SER A 8 -18.80 27.74 1.77
C SER A 8 -19.68 26.51 1.53
N LEU A 9 -19.15 25.32 1.81
CA LEU A 9 -19.98 24.12 2.02
C LEU A 9 -19.44 23.35 3.23
N TYR A 10 -19.55 24.00 4.38
CA TYR A 10 -19.69 23.28 5.65
C TYR A 10 -21.18 23.12 5.93
N GLN A 11 -21.53 21.95 6.46
CA GLN A 11 -22.85 21.53 6.97
C GLN A 11 -23.88 21.11 5.92
N TYR A 12 -23.77 19.86 5.48
CA TYR A 12 -24.95 19.06 5.15
C TYR A 12 -24.95 17.81 6.03
N GLU A 13 -25.73 17.87 7.11
CA GLU A 13 -26.30 16.65 7.69
C GLU A 13 -27.25 16.06 6.64
N LEU A 14 -26.82 14.99 6.00
CA LEU A 14 -27.59 14.24 5.01
C LEU A 14 -28.78 13.56 5.72
N LYS A 15 -29.90 14.27 5.83
CA LYS A 15 -31.21 13.60 5.79
C LYS A 15 -31.40 13.16 4.34
N SER A 16 -31.46 11.84 4.17
CA SER A 16 -31.67 11.10 2.92
C SER A 16 -32.58 11.82 1.91
N ASP A 17 -31.99 12.50 0.93
CA ASP A 17 -32.72 13.13 -0.16
C ASP A 17 -32.93 12.08 -1.25
N ALA A 18 -34.17 11.59 -1.37
CA ALA A 18 -34.59 10.53 -2.29
C ALA A 18 -34.19 10.82 -3.75
N THR A 19 -34.07 12.10 -4.09
CA THR A 19 -33.73 12.59 -5.43
C THR A 19 -32.29 12.25 -5.83
N VAL A 20 -31.36 12.28 -4.87
CA VAL A 20 -29.95 11.92 -5.10
C VAL A 20 -29.80 10.41 -5.23
N LEU A 21 -30.49 9.64 -4.39
CA LEU A 21 -30.54 8.18 -4.48
C LEU A 21 -31.13 7.70 -5.83
N GLN A 22 -32.13 8.41 -6.35
CA GLN A 22 -32.78 8.05 -7.60
C GLN A 22 -31.90 8.35 -8.82
N SER A 23 -31.20 9.49 -8.84
CA SER A 23 -30.21 9.79 -9.88
C SER A 23 -29.04 8.80 -9.87
N LEU A 24 -28.59 8.38 -8.68
CA LEU A 24 -27.49 7.43 -8.51
C LEU A 24 -27.88 5.98 -8.87
N ALA A 25 -29.12 5.59 -8.57
CA ALA A 25 -29.67 4.31 -8.99
C ALA A 25 -29.76 4.22 -10.52
N SER A 26 -30.17 5.30 -11.20
CA SER A 26 -30.21 5.35 -12.67
C SER A 26 -28.81 5.20 -13.30
N THR A 27 -27.78 5.84 -12.74
CA THR A 27 -26.39 5.68 -13.23
C THR A 27 -25.84 4.28 -12.97
N LEU A 28 -26.17 3.65 -11.83
CA LEU A 28 -25.78 2.28 -11.53
C LEU A 28 -26.49 1.28 -12.44
N VAL A 29 -27.77 1.53 -12.76
CA VAL A 29 -28.55 0.75 -13.73
C VAL A 29 -27.96 0.87 -15.12
N GLU A 30 -27.57 2.05 -15.59
CA GLU A 30 -26.89 2.22 -16.89
C GLU A 30 -25.52 1.51 -16.94
N LEU A 31 -24.72 1.62 -15.88
CA LEU A 31 -23.41 0.95 -15.79
C LEU A 31 -23.51 -0.57 -15.72
N LEU A 32 -24.53 -1.09 -15.05
CA LEU A 32 -24.83 -2.51 -14.98
C LEU A 32 -25.43 -3.00 -16.30
N GLN A 33 -26.32 -2.24 -16.94
CA GLN A 33 -26.91 -2.51 -18.26
C GLN A 33 -25.85 -2.62 -19.36
N ASN A 34 -24.81 -1.79 -19.32
CA ASN A 34 -23.66 -1.88 -20.23
C ASN A 34 -22.78 -3.13 -20.01
N ASN A 35 -23.00 -3.87 -18.91
CA ASN A 35 -22.35 -5.16 -18.59
C ASN A 35 -23.38 -6.32 -18.44
N ALA A 36 -24.67 -6.09 -18.76
CA ALA A 36 -25.82 -6.88 -18.30
C ALA A 36 -26.20 -8.10 -19.15
N SER A 37 -25.26 -8.95 -19.56
CA SER A 37 -25.66 -10.26 -20.09
C SER A 37 -25.84 -11.34 -19.01
N LYS A 38 -25.56 -11.06 -17.73
CA LYS A 38 -25.40 -12.13 -16.72
C LYS A 38 -26.07 -11.93 -15.35
N ILE A 39 -26.71 -10.80 -15.04
CA ILE A 39 -27.27 -10.56 -13.71
C ILE A 39 -28.74 -10.14 -13.80
N PRO A 40 -29.68 -10.89 -13.16
CA PRO A 40 -31.09 -10.55 -13.12
C PRO A 40 -31.36 -9.20 -12.44
N GLU A 41 -32.20 -8.38 -13.06
CA GLU A 41 -32.58 -7.01 -12.65
C GLU A 41 -33.10 -6.92 -11.20
N GLU A 42 -33.83 -7.93 -10.75
CA GLU A 42 -34.33 -8.07 -9.38
C GLU A 42 -33.21 -8.14 -8.32
N LYS A 43 -32.04 -8.70 -8.65
CA LYS A 43 -30.88 -8.74 -7.74
C LYS A 43 -30.13 -7.42 -7.70
N ILE A 44 -30.20 -6.65 -8.78
CA ILE A 44 -29.62 -5.31 -8.86
C ILE A 44 -30.43 -4.35 -8.00
N LEU A 45 -31.76 -4.40 -8.11
CA LEU A 45 -32.68 -3.60 -7.29
C LEU A 45 -32.59 -3.95 -5.80
N ALA A 46 -32.46 -5.23 -5.45
CA ALA A 46 -32.25 -5.67 -4.07
C ALA A 46 -30.89 -5.21 -3.50
N ALA A 47 -29.84 -5.18 -4.32
CA ALA A 47 -28.54 -4.66 -3.93
C ALA A 47 -28.62 -3.15 -3.69
N VAL A 48 -29.14 -2.38 -4.64
CA VAL A 48 -29.36 -0.92 -4.51
C VAL A 48 -30.21 -0.57 -3.28
N ALA A 49 -31.29 -1.33 -3.01
CA ALA A 49 -32.15 -1.12 -1.84
C ALA A 49 -31.48 -1.48 -0.50
N ALA A 50 -30.54 -2.43 -0.49
CA ALA A 50 -29.74 -2.75 0.70
C ALA A 50 -28.66 -1.68 1.00
N PHE A 51 -28.37 -0.77 0.06
CA PHE A 51 -27.30 0.22 0.16
C PHE A 51 -27.78 1.63 0.53
N SER A 52 -28.57 1.73 1.58
CA SER A 52 -28.96 3.02 2.20
C SER A 52 -27.80 3.82 2.82
N HIS A 53 -26.55 3.33 2.71
CA HIS A 53 -25.35 4.05 3.13
C HIS A 53 -24.43 4.37 1.93
N GLU A 54 -24.23 5.67 1.71
CA GLU A 54 -23.38 6.32 0.70
C GLU A 54 -22.00 5.65 0.48
N THR A 55 -21.44 5.11 1.55
CA THR A 55 -20.14 4.42 1.61
C THR A 55 -20.05 3.19 0.70
N THR A 56 -21.10 2.38 0.65
CA THR A 56 -21.06 1.11 -0.06
C THR A 56 -21.23 1.32 -1.57
N PHE A 57 -21.92 2.39 -1.97
CA PHE A 57 -22.08 2.81 -3.35
C PHE A 57 -20.78 3.36 -3.96
N ARG A 58 -20.05 4.23 -3.24
CA ARG A 58 -18.77 4.78 -3.72
C ARG A 58 -17.73 3.69 -3.94
N ALA A 59 -17.66 2.73 -3.03
CA ALA A 59 -16.79 1.56 -3.19
C ALA A 59 -17.22 0.67 -4.37
N ALA A 60 -18.52 0.43 -4.56
CA ALA A 60 -19.05 -0.27 -5.73
C ALA A 60 -18.62 0.41 -7.04
N PHE A 61 -18.75 1.73 -7.10
CA PHE A 61 -18.41 2.57 -8.24
C PHE A 61 -16.90 2.58 -8.51
N CYS A 62 -16.07 2.78 -7.48
CA CYS A 62 -14.61 2.74 -7.61
C CYS A 62 -14.13 1.36 -8.07
N ALA A 63 -14.67 0.31 -7.47
CA ALA A 63 -14.36 -1.08 -7.80
C ALA A 63 -14.85 -1.48 -9.20
N ALA A 64 -15.97 -0.94 -9.68
CA ALA A 64 -16.49 -1.19 -11.03
C ALA A 64 -15.68 -0.47 -12.13
N ASN A 65 -15.07 0.67 -11.82
CA ASN A 65 -14.38 1.50 -12.81
C ASN A 65 -12.85 1.38 -12.78
N GLY A 66 -12.26 0.58 -11.89
CA GLY A 66 -10.80 0.36 -11.85
C GLY A 66 -9.99 1.65 -11.66
N LEU A 67 -10.59 2.67 -11.05
CA LEU A 67 -9.96 3.98 -10.87
C LEU A 67 -8.88 3.85 -9.80
N GLY A 68 -7.58 3.92 -10.16
CA GLY A 68 -6.44 3.83 -9.24
C GLY A 68 -6.34 4.95 -8.17
N CYS A 69 -7.37 5.77 -8.00
CA CYS A 69 -7.46 6.87 -7.04
C CYS A 69 -8.52 6.66 -5.94
N ILE A 70 -8.92 5.40 -5.70
CA ILE A 70 -9.99 4.98 -4.77
C ILE A 70 -9.90 5.70 -3.41
N THR A 71 -8.70 5.84 -2.86
CA THR A 71 -8.48 6.49 -1.55
C THR A 71 -8.78 7.98 -1.51
N ARG A 72 -8.79 8.70 -2.65
CA ARG A 72 -9.08 10.15 -2.70
C ARG A 72 -10.57 10.45 -2.76
N GLU A 73 -11.38 9.51 -3.27
CA GLU A 73 -12.82 9.71 -3.50
C GLU A 73 -13.71 9.12 -2.40
N MET A 74 -13.15 8.21 -1.59
CA MET A 74 -13.81 7.63 -0.43
C MET A 74 -13.77 8.58 0.76
N LYS A 75 -14.90 8.71 1.47
CA LYS A 75 -14.97 9.49 2.70
C LYS A 75 -14.16 8.82 3.81
N LYS A 76 -13.82 9.62 4.83
CA LYS A 76 -13.17 9.17 6.06
C LYS A 76 -13.87 7.94 6.65
N GLY A 77 -13.10 6.89 6.93
CA GLY A 77 -13.58 5.67 7.59
C GLY A 77 -14.34 4.67 6.70
N GLU A 78 -14.57 4.99 5.43
CA GLU A 78 -15.34 4.13 4.53
C GLU A 78 -14.67 2.79 4.23
N ILE A 79 -13.35 2.80 3.99
CA ILE A 79 -12.54 1.59 3.78
C ILE A 79 -12.60 0.68 5.01
N ASN A 80 -12.49 1.27 6.21
CA ASN A 80 -12.55 0.51 7.46
C ASN A 80 -13.90 -0.17 7.65
N ARG A 81 -15.00 0.53 7.34
CA ARG A 81 -16.34 -0.04 7.43
C ARG A 81 -16.53 -1.22 6.47
N LEU A 82 -16.06 -1.07 5.23
CA LEU A 82 -16.13 -2.15 4.23
C LEU A 82 -15.26 -3.34 4.63
N TYR A 83 -14.06 -3.09 5.13
CA TYR A 83 -13.18 -4.13 5.63
C TYR A 83 -13.81 -4.88 6.81
N GLN A 84 -14.37 -4.18 7.79
CA GLN A 84 -15.09 -4.80 8.91
C GLN A 84 -16.27 -5.66 8.41
N LEU A 85 -17.07 -5.16 7.46
CA LEU A 85 -18.16 -5.93 6.85
C LEU A 85 -17.65 -7.16 6.08
N SER A 86 -16.51 -7.06 5.39
CA SER A 86 -15.94 -8.19 4.63
C SER A 86 -15.47 -9.31 5.55
N GLN A 87 -14.99 -8.97 6.75
CA GLN A 87 -14.56 -9.94 7.78
C GLN A 87 -15.72 -10.57 8.56
N ASN A 88 -16.93 -10.00 8.51
CA ASN A 88 -18.05 -10.51 9.28
C ASN A 88 -18.64 -11.80 8.68
N ASN A 89 -19.16 -12.65 9.57
CA ASN A 89 -19.86 -13.90 9.22
C ASN A 89 -21.41 -13.77 9.25
N GLY A 90 -21.92 -12.55 9.35
CA GLY A 90 -23.36 -12.23 9.39
C GLY A 90 -24.08 -12.39 8.04
N ASP A 91 -24.76 -11.34 7.57
CA ASP A 91 -25.50 -11.37 6.30
C ASP A 91 -24.62 -11.78 5.11
N LYS A 92 -24.89 -12.95 4.55
CA LYS A 92 -24.08 -13.57 3.49
C LYS A 92 -23.99 -12.70 2.24
N VAL A 93 -25.03 -11.93 1.91
CA VAL A 93 -25.06 -11.12 0.68
C VAL A 93 -24.23 -9.86 0.86
N SER A 94 -24.47 -9.08 1.91
CA SER A 94 -23.71 -7.86 2.22
C SER A 94 -22.22 -8.15 2.44
N ASN A 95 -21.89 -9.26 3.10
CA ASN A 95 -20.48 -9.62 3.34
C ASN A 95 -19.77 -10.04 2.06
N ARG A 96 -20.46 -10.78 1.17
CA ARG A 96 -19.88 -11.14 -0.15
C ARG A 96 -19.60 -9.88 -0.97
N PHE A 97 -20.56 -8.95 -1.00
CA PHE A 97 -20.37 -7.68 -1.69
C PHE A 97 -19.20 -6.87 -1.12
N ALA A 98 -19.10 -6.78 0.21
CA ALA A 98 -18.00 -6.08 0.86
C ALA A 98 -16.63 -6.73 0.55
N ARG A 99 -16.56 -8.07 0.52
CA ARG A 99 -15.35 -8.80 0.09
C ARG A 99 -14.98 -8.49 -1.37
N ASP A 100 -15.95 -8.58 -2.27
CA ASP A 100 -15.73 -8.29 -3.70
C ASP A 100 -15.25 -6.84 -3.90
N CYS A 101 -15.76 -5.88 -3.10
CA CYS A 101 -15.29 -4.50 -3.12
C CYS A 101 -13.86 -4.39 -2.58
N ILE A 102 -13.57 -4.95 -1.42
CA ILE A 102 -12.24 -4.90 -0.81
C ILE A 102 -11.19 -5.53 -1.72
N GLU A 103 -11.49 -6.68 -2.32
CA GLU A 103 -10.59 -7.36 -3.28
C GLU A 103 -10.28 -6.47 -4.48
N LYS A 104 -11.29 -5.84 -5.08
CA LYS A 104 -11.09 -4.91 -6.20
C LYS A 104 -10.34 -3.65 -5.79
N ILE A 105 -10.63 -3.12 -4.60
CA ILE A 105 -9.96 -1.92 -4.10
C ILE A 105 -8.49 -2.22 -3.86
N SER A 106 -8.19 -3.32 -3.15
CA SER A 106 -6.81 -3.68 -2.82
C SER A 106 -6.01 -4.05 -4.08
N ALA A 107 -6.62 -4.69 -5.07
CA ALA A 107 -5.99 -4.95 -6.36
C ALA A 107 -5.56 -3.68 -7.13
N ASN A 108 -6.09 -2.50 -6.78
CA ASN A 108 -5.78 -1.23 -7.45
C ASN A 108 -5.06 -0.21 -6.54
N ASP A 109 -4.87 -0.50 -5.25
CA ASP A 109 -4.20 0.38 -4.31
C ASP A 109 -3.22 -0.42 -3.43
N ALA A 110 -1.93 -0.27 -3.74
CA ALA A 110 -0.85 -0.98 -3.06
C ALA A 110 -0.78 -0.67 -1.55
N SER A 111 -1.22 0.52 -1.10
CA SER A 111 -1.23 0.84 0.34
C SER A 111 -2.32 0.05 1.06
N ILE A 112 -3.50 -0.08 0.46
CA ILE A 112 -4.58 -0.91 0.99
C ILE A 112 -4.19 -2.39 0.93
N GLN A 113 -3.64 -2.86 -0.20
CA GLN A 113 -3.20 -4.25 -0.34
C GLN A 113 -2.14 -4.62 0.72
N TYR A 114 -1.17 -3.74 0.95
CA TYR A 114 -0.12 -3.99 1.92
C TYR A 114 -0.64 -3.95 3.36
N TRP A 115 -1.58 -3.05 3.66
CA TRP A 115 -2.25 -3.00 4.96
C TRP A 115 -3.04 -4.27 5.25
N ILE A 116 -3.82 -4.78 4.28
CA ILE A 116 -4.67 -5.97 4.46
C ILE A 116 -3.85 -7.26 4.54
N SER A 117 -2.91 -7.44 3.60
CA SER A 117 -2.28 -8.74 3.38
C SER A 117 -0.88 -8.85 3.99
N ASN A 118 -0.35 -7.77 4.58
CA ASN A 118 1.05 -7.65 4.99
C ASN A 118 2.05 -7.96 3.86
N SER A 119 1.63 -7.92 2.59
CA SER A 119 2.51 -8.19 1.46
C SER A 119 2.09 -7.47 0.18
N LEU A 120 3.05 -7.26 -0.70
CA LEU A 120 2.85 -6.86 -2.09
C LEU A 120 3.59 -7.86 -2.96
N GLY A 121 2.87 -8.50 -3.87
CA GLY A 121 3.43 -9.41 -4.86
C GLY A 121 4.14 -8.67 -6.00
N TYR A 122 4.58 -9.45 -6.99
CA TYR A 122 5.30 -8.93 -8.15
C TYR A 122 4.45 -7.99 -9.03
N LYS A 123 3.12 -8.19 -9.04
CA LYS A 123 2.17 -7.37 -9.83
C LYS A 123 1.64 -6.17 -9.07
N ASP A 124 1.85 -6.13 -7.76
CA ASP A 124 1.41 -5.03 -6.91
C ASP A 124 2.48 -3.92 -6.96
N VAL A 125 2.38 -3.06 -7.97
CA VAL A 125 3.37 -2.02 -8.25
C VAL A 125 3.20 -0.84 -7.30
N THR A 126 4.29 -0.44 -6.65
CA THR A 126 4.34 0.71 -5.75
C THR A 126 4.50 2.02 -6.54
N HIS A 127 3.37 2.56 -7.02
CA HIS A 127 3.35 3.86 -7.70
C HIS A 127 3.76 5.02 -6.76
N SER A 128 3.89 6.24 -7.31
CA SER A 128 4.33 7.43 -6.56
C SER A 128 3.38 7.87 -5.44
N TYR A 129 2.16 7.33 -5.39
CA TYR A 129 1.20 7.57 -4.32
C TYR A 129 1.19 6.47 -3.26
N PHE A 130 2.01 5.42 -3.41
CA PHE A 130 2.14 4.37 -2.40
C PHE A 130 2.73 4.96 -1.11
N TYR A 131 2.14 4.57 0.00
CA TYR A 131 2.60 4.88 1.34
C TYR A 131 2.36 3.72 2.30
N ASP A 132 3.11 3.71 3.38
CA ASP A 132 2.95 2.76 4.46
C ASP A 132 2.93 3.51 5.78
N PHE A 133 2.00 3.20 6.67
CA PHE A 133 1.88 3.78 8.01
C PHE A 133 2.10 2.73 9.12
N GLY A 134 2.65 1.57 8.76
CA GLY A 134 2.97 0.49 9.69
C GLY A 134 1.78 -0.43 9.93
N ARG A 135 1.82 -1.17 11.04
CA ARG A 135 0.72 -2.06 11.46
C ARG A 135 -0.33 -1.27 12.21
N ASN A 136 -1.57 -1.38 11.78
CA ASN A 136 -2.70 -0.79 12.47
C ASN A 136 -3.98 -1.57 12.14
N ASP A 137 -4.89 -1.68 13.09
CA ASP A 137 -6.21 -2.30 12.88
C ASP A 137 -7.13 -1.40 12.03
N THR A 138 -6.79 -0.12 11.93
CA THR A 138 -7.52 0.90 11.17
C THR A 138 -6.66 1.38 10.00
N PHE A 139 -7.22 1.35 8.80
CA PHE A 139 -6.65 2.01 7.64
C PHE A 139 -6.82 3.53 7.75
N PHE A 140 -5.76 4.26 7.42
CA PHE A 140 -5.80 5.71 7.29
C PHE A 140 -5.42 6.12 5.87
N THR A 141 -6.21 7.01 5.29
CA THR A 141 -5.83 7.71 4.05
C THR A 141 -4.63 8.62 4.31
N ILE A 142 -3.85 8.90 3.27
CA ILE A 142 -2.73 9.85 3.40
C ILE A 142 -3.18 11.23 3.89
N GLU A 143 -4.40 11.67 3.54
CA GLU A 143 -4.93 12.96 3.97
C GLU A 143 -5.43 12.98 5.42
N GLU A 144 -5.78 11.82 5.97
CA GLU A 144 -6.00 11.69 7.42
C GLU A 144 -4.67 11.73 8.16
N LEU A 145 -3.66 11.00 7.68
CA LEU A 145 -2.33 10.93 8.28
C LEU A 145 -1.65 12.31 8.30
N ARG A 146 -1.78 13.10 7.23
CA ARG A 146 -1.25 14.48 7.18
C ARG A 146 -1.87 15.44 8.20
N ARG A 147 -3.08 15.14 8.71
CA ARG A 147 -3.74 15.95 9.74
C ARG A 147 -3.34 15.56 11.16
N ILE A 148 -2.63 14.45 11.34
CA ILE A 148 -2.16 14.02 12.65
C ILE A 148 -0.97 14.91 13.05
N PRO A 149 -1.02 15.58 14.23
CA PRO A 149 0.09 16.40 14.69
C PRO A 149 1.38 15.60 14.80
N SER A 150 2.51 16.20 14.40
CA SER A 150 3.85 15.58 14.46
C SER A 150 4.31 15.25 15.88
N SER A 151 3.68 15.83 16.91
CA SER A 151 3.90 15.50 18.32
C SER A 151 3.29 14.16 18.75
N SER A 152 2.49 13.52 17.89
CA SER A 152 1.99 12.17 18.15
C SER A 152 3.04 11.16 17.74
N ASP A 153 3.59 10.42 18.71
CA ASP A 153 4.57 9.35 18.46
C ASP A 153 3.98 8.16 17.69
N GLN A 154 2.67 8.12 17.47
CA GLN A 154 1.96 6.88 17.22
C GLN A 154 1.99 6.37 15.77
N LEU A 155 2.27 7.21 14.76
CA LEU A 155 2.07 6.81 13.35
C LEU A 155 3.12 7.38 12.40
N GLU A 156 4.30 6.75 12.38
CA GLU A 156 5.28 6.96 11.32
C GLU A 156 4.70 6.56 9.96
N THR A 157 4.53 7.54 9.06
CA THR A 157 4.06 7.31 7.69
C THR A 157 5.18 7.58 6.70
N ILE A 158 5.47 6.60 5.86
CA ILE A 158 6.50 6.64 4.84
C ILE A 158 5.83 6.67 3.48
N THR A 159 6.20 7.64 2.65
CA THR A 159 5.66 7.82 1.29
C THR A 159 6.70 7.49 0.24
N ASN A 160 6.29 6.86 -0.85
CA ASN A 160 7.15 6.59 -1.98
C ASN A 160 7.44 7.88 -2.75
N ASN A 161 8.68 8.35 -2.69
CA ASN A 161 9.18 9.49 -3.47
C ASN A 161 10.25 9.08 -4.50
N ILE A 162 10.37 7.79 -4.81
CA ILE A 162 11.31 7.27 -5.81
C ILE A 162 10.77 7.57 -7.21
N THR A 163 11.65 8.07 -8.07
CA THR A 163 11.34 8.42 -9.46
C THR A 163 12.42 7.88 -10.39
N ARG A 164 12.23 8.03 -11.71
CA ARG A 164 13.29 7.74 -12.69
C ARG A 164 14.57 8.54 -12.42
N THR A 165 14.44 9.79 -11.97
CA THR A 165 15.59 10.61 -11.55
C THR A 165 16.37 9.93 -10.42
N THR A 166 15.68 9.33 -9.44
CA THR A 166 16.33 8.56 -8.38
C THR A 166 17.13 7.38 -8.95
N LEU A 167 16.60 6.66 -9.94
CA LEU A 167 17.32 5.58 -10.61
C LEU A 167 18.58 6.09 -11.32
N ASP A 168 18.50 7.24 -11.98
CA ASP A 168 19.63 7.85 -12.68
C ASP A 168 20.72 8.33 -11.71
N GLU A 169 20.35 9.05 -10.66
CA GLU A 169 21.27 9.53 -9.62
C GLU A 169 21.98 8.37 -8.91
N TRP A 170 21.27 7.26 -8.71
CA TRP A 170 21.83 6.06 -8.07
C TRP A 170 22.47 5.09 -9.05
N ASN A 171 22.51 5.42 -10.34
CA ASN A 171 23.01 4.57 -11.43
C ASN A 171 22.42 3.15 -11.38
N ILE A 172 21.12 3.03 -11.15
CA ILE A 172 20.37 1.78 -11.14
C ILE A 172 19.91 1.50 -12.57
N ARG A 173 20.32 0.34 -13.09
CA ARG A 173 20.05 -0.10 -14.46
C ARG A 173 19.74 -1.58 -14.45
N TRP A 174 18.59 -1.97 -14.99
CA TRP A 174 18.26 -3.39 -15.18
C TRP A 174 19.00 -3.95 -16.40
N VAL A 175 18.93 -3.24 -17.52
CA VAL A 175 19.59 -3.62 -18.77
C VAL A 175 21.10 -3.69 -18.58
N GLY A 176 21.71 -4.77 -19.08
CA GLY A 176 23.15 -5.02 -18.99
C GLY A 176 23.60 -5.73 -17.71
N ASN A 177 22.70 -5.99 -16.76
CA ASN A 177 22.98 -6.77 -15.57
C ASN A 177 22.31 -8.15 -15.63
N THR A 178 22.89 -9.14 -14.97
CA THR A 178 22.14 -10.37 -14.63
C THR A 178 21.17 -10.06 -13.48
N PRO A 179 20.01 -10.74 -13.36
CA PRO A 179 19.09 -10.53 -12.25
C PRO A 179 19.77 -10.61 -10.88
N GLN A 180 20.65 -11.60 -10.69
CA GLN A 180 21.43 -11.80 -9.47
C GLN A 180 22.32 -10.57 -9.16
N SER A 181 23.07 -10.09 -10.15
CA SER A 181 23.95 -8.93 -9.97
C SER A 181 23.17 -7.63 -9.71
N PHE A 182 22.02 -7.46 -10.37
CA PHE A 182 21.12 -6.32 -10.16
C PHE A 182 20.59 -6.29 -8.72
N TYR A 183 19.93 -7.37 -8.28
CA TYR A 183 19.34 -7.42 -6.94
C TYR A 183 20.40 -7.30 -5.85
N SER A 184 21.55 -7.95 -6.02
CA SER A 184 22.64 -7.89 -5.04
C SER A 184 23.19 -6.47 -4.91
N SER A 185 23.47 -5.80 -6.04
CA SER A 185 23.95 -4.42 -6.07
C SER A 185 22.93 -3.44 -5.50
N LEU A 186 21.64 -3.61 -5.83
CA LEU A 186 20.57 -2.78 -5.31
C LEU A 186 20.42 -2.93 -3.80
N ALA A 187 20.46 -4.16 -3.29
CA ALA A 187 20.34 -4.45 -1.86
C ALA A 187 21.48 -3.80 -1.06
N LEU A 188 22.71 -3.87 -1.58
CA LEU A 188 23.86 -3.20 -0.98
C LEU A 188 23.69 -1.67 -0.98
N ARG A 189 23.30 -1.05 -2.09
CA ARG A 189 23.10 0.41 -2.16
C ARG A 189 22.03 0.90 -1.20
N VAL A 190 20.88 0.22 -1.15
CA VAL A 190 19.81 0.54 -0.20
C VAL A 190 20.29 0.36 1.24
N CYS A 191 21.00 -0.73 1.52
CA CYS A 191 21.57 -0.97 2.84
C CYS A 191 22.50 0.18 3.29
N GLU A 192 23.44 0.60 2.43
CA GLU A 192 24.36 1.70 2.71
C GLU A 192 23.62 3.03 2.93
N HIS A 193 22.63 3.37 2.09
CA HIS A 193 21.85 4.59 2.26
C HIS A 193 21.13 4.67 3.62
N PHE A 194 20.64 3.52 4.12
CA PHE A 194 19.92 3.45 5.40
C PHE A 194 20.82 3.12 6.60
N GLY A 195 22.12 3.39 6.50
CA GLY A 195 23.06 3.30 7.63
C GLY A 195 23.92 2.04 7.66
N GLY A 196 24.02 1.31 6.54
CA GLY A 196 24.89 0.15 6.36
C GLY A 196 24.36 -1.13 7.00
N LYS A 197 25.12 -2.21 6.84
CA LYS A 197 24.78 -3.53 7.41
C LYS A 197 24.86 -3.52 8.94
N GLN A 198 24.07 -4.36 9.59
CA GLN A 198 24.06 -4.48 11.05
C GLN A 198 24.32 -5.93 11.46
N GLU A 199 25.27 -6.15 12.35
CA GLU A 199 25.58 -7.48 12.88
C GLU A 199 24.48 -7.97 13.84
N HIS A 200 24.14 -9.26 13.79
CA HIS A 200 23.10 -9.84 14.64
C HIS A 200 23.30 -9.57 16.13
N ALA A 201 24.55 -9.63 16.61
CA ALA A 201 24.88 -9.47 18.03
C ALA A 201 24.65 -8.04 18.55
N THR A 202 24.64 -7.04 17.68
CA THR A 202 24.53 -5.61 18.03
C THR A 202 23.33 -4.96 17.37
N TYR A 203 22.43 -5.74 16.79
CA TYR A 203 21.27 -5.21 16.09
C TYR A 203 20.25 -4.66 17.08
N ASP A 204 20.06 -3.34 17.00
CA ASP A 204 18.99 -2.63 17.71
C ASP A 204 17.91 -2.22 16.70
N GLN A 205 16.72 -2.77 16.87
CA GLN A 205 15.55 -2.48 16.03
C GLN A 205 15.17 -1.00 16.06
N ASN A 206 15.51 -0.30 17.14
CA ASN A 206 15.15 1.10 17.39
C ASN A 206 16.24 2.09 16.98
N ALA A 207 17.38 1.63 16.43
CA ALA A 207 18.50 2.49 16.04
C ALA A 207 18.14 3.56 14.99
N HIS A 208 17.03 3.39 14.27
CA HIS A 208 16.50 4.34 13.29
C HIS A 208 15.68 5.48 13.92
N LEU A 209 15.14 5.31 15.13
CA LEU A 209 14.22 6.27 15.76
C LEU A 209 14.79 7.69 15.89
N PRO A 210 16.08 7.90 16.24
CA PRO A 210 16.63 9.25 16.29
C PRO A 210 16.59 9.97 14.93
N ALA A 211 16.89 9.27 13.84
CA ALA A 211 16.84 9.85 12.50
C ALA A 211 15.40 10.15 12.06
N VAL A 212 14.47 9.25 12.36
CA VAL A 212 13.03 9.44 12.15
C VAL A 212 12.51 10.66 12.90
N ASN A 213 12.81 10.77 14.20
CA ASN A 213 12.34 11.88 15.02
C ASN A 213 12.95 13.22 14.58
N HIS A 214 14.22 13.21 14.18
CA HIS A 214 14.86 14.39 13.60
C HIS A 214 14.13 14.85 12.33
N LEU A 215 13.85 13.93 11.41
CA LEU A 215 13.16 14.25 10.16
C LEU A 215 11.71 14.70 10.40
N ARG A 216 10.98 14.05 11.30
CA ARG A 216 9.64 14.47 11.73
C ARG A 216 9.63 15.91 12.24
N HIS A 217 10.61 16.27 13.06
CA HIS A 217 10.76 17.62 13.59
C HIS A 217 11.07 18.61 12.47
N GLN A 218 12.01 18.28 11.58
CA GLN A 218 12.35 19.14 10.43
C GLN A 218 11.17 19.39 9.50
N LEU A 219 10.38 18.37 9.21
CA LEU A 219 9.21 18.46 8.33
C LEU A 219 7.95 18.97 9.04
N SER A 220 7.95 19.04 10.37
CA SER A 220 6.74 19.25 11.18
C SER A 220 5.60 18.31 10.77
N SER A 221 5.92 17.06 10.44
CA SER A 221 4.98 16.08 9.90
C SER A 221 5.33 14.64 10.31
N ASN A 222 4.30 13.81 10.45
CA ASN A 222 4.45 12.36 10.58
C ASN A 222 4.54 11.63 9.23
N VAL A 223 4.34 12.36 8.13
CA VAL A 223 4.44 11.87 6.76
C VAL A 223 5.79 12.25 6.19
N MET A 224 6.63 11.25 5.93
CA MET A 224 8.01 11.43 5.50
C MET A 224 8.25 10.79 4.13
N PRO A 225 8.99 11.43 3.22
CA PRO A 225 9.44 10.80 1.99
C PRO A 225 10.49 9.73 2.27
N LEU A 226 10.34 8.53 1.72
CA LEU A 226 11.18 7.36 2.00
C LEU A 226 12.67 7.63 1.85
N MET A 227 13.09 8.23 0.73
CA MET A 227 14.51 8.44 0.39
C MET A 227 15.15 9.65 1.09
N THR A 228 14.44 10.27 2.04
CA THR A 228 15.01 11.37 2.86
C THR A 228 15.59 10.88 4.19
N LEU A 229 15.30 9.63 4.58
CA LEU A 229 15.87 8.98 5.75
C LEU A 229 17.24 8.38 5.43
N ASN A 230 18.27 8.79 6.17
CA ASN A 230 19.64 8.24 6.03
C ASN A 230 19.94 7.08 7.01
N ARG A 231 18.97 6.73 7.86
CA ARG A 231 19.00 5.56 8.74
C ARG A 231 17.60 4.99 8.83
N GLY A 232 17.45 3.69 8.57
CA GLY A 232 16.14 3.05 8.46
C GLY A 232 16.12 1.61 8.97
N SER A 233 14.96 1.22 9.50
CA SER A 233 14.64 -0.15 9.89
C SER A 233 14.42 -1.09 8.70
N THR A 234 14.11 -2.36 8.98
CA THR A 234 13.75 -3.39 7.98
C THR A 234 12.63 -2.93 7.06
N ARG A 235 11.63 -2.24 7.61
CA ARG A 235 10.47 -1.68 6.89
C ARG A 235 10.94 -0.69 5.83
N HIS A 236 11.73 0.30 6.21
CA HIS A 236 12.26 1.32 5.31
C HIS A 236 13.07 0.73 4.18
N ARG A 237 14.00 -0.17 4.52
CA ARG A 237 14.92 -0.80 3.56
C ARG A 237 14.17 -1.69 2.58
N ALA A 238 13.28 -2.57 3.06
CA ALA A 238 12.52 -3.46 2.19
C ALA A 238 11.54 -2.70 1.29
N MET A 239 10.93 -1.63 1.81
CA MET A 239 10.07 -0.72 1.04
C MET A 239 10.86 -0.03 -0.08
N ALA A 240 12.03 0.54 0.22
CA ALA A 240 12.87 1.21 -0.77
C ALA A 240 13.33 0.25 -1.87
N PHE A 241 13.74 -0.96 -1.50
CA PHE A 241 14.14 -1.99 -2.44
C PHE A 241 13.00 -2.36 -3.41
N LYS A 242 11.78 -2.56 -2.90
CA LYS A 242 10.58 -2.82 -3.72
C LYS A 242 10.26 -1.63 -4.63
N CYS A 243 10.23 -0.41 -4.09
CA CYS A 243 9.92 0.79 -4.86
C CYS A 243 10.95 1.09 -5.97
N LEU A 244 12.23 0.81 -5.72
CA LEU A 244 13.27 0.94 -6.75
C LEU A 244 13.11 -0.12 -7.85
N CYS A 245 12.80 -1.37 -7.49
CA CYS A 245 12.46 -2.41 -8.48
C CYS A 245 11.25 -2.00 -9.32
N ASP A 246 10.17 -1.51 -8.69
CA ASP A 246 8.93 -1.12 -9.37
C ASP A 246 9.06 0.10 -10.28
N THR A 247 10.07 0.94 -10.03
CA THR A 247 10.35 2.13 -10.86
C THR A 247 11.07 1.75 -12.16
N VAL A 248 11.73 0.59 -12.20
CA VAL A 248 12.31 0.03 -13.43
C VAL A 248 11.16 -0.44 -14.32
N THR A 249 11.09 0.07 -15.54
CA THR A 249 9.95 -0.13 -16.46
C THR A 249 10.31 -0.89 -17.73
N GLU A 250 11.56 -1.31 -17.83
CA GLU A 250 12.09 -2.10 -18.92
C GLU A 250 11.39 -3.47 -19.04
N GLU A 251 11.33 -4.01 -20.26
CA GLU A 251 10.71 -5.30 -20.51
C GLU A 251 11.40 -6.42 -19.72
N ASN A 252 10.62 -7.33 -19.14
CA ASN A 252 11.11 -8.35 -18.20
C ASN A 252 11.89 -7.74 -17.02
N GLY A 253 11.42 -6.61 -16.51
CA GLY A 253 11.98 -5.93 -15.33
C GLY A 253 11.98 -6.80 -14.06
N PRO A 254 12.58 -6.27 -12.98
CA PRO A 254 12.76 -7.02 -11.74
C PRO A 254 11.43 -7.40 -11.09
N GLU A 255 11.19 -8.70 -10.93
CA GLU A 255 10.12 -9.25 -10.09
C GLU A 255 10.51 -9.21 -8.60
N CYS A 256 10.02 -8.20 -7.89
CA CYS A 256 10.20 -8.04 -6.45
C CYS A 256 8.86 -7.98 -5.70
N SER A 257 8.78 -8.72 -4.59
CA SER A 257 7.72 -8.64 -3.60
C SER A 257 8.21 -7.89 -2.35
N LEU A 258 7.28 -7.28 -1.60
CA LEU A 258 7.51 -6.71 -0.27
C LEU A 258 6.71 -7.53 0.74
N VAL A 259 7.34 -7.96 1.83
CA VAL A 259 6.70 -8.78 2.84
C VAL A 259 6.93 -8.19 4.22
N ARG A 260 5.86 -8.13 5.01
CA ARG A 260 5.88 -7.84 6.44
C ARG A 260 5.53 -9.11 7.19
N GLY A 261 6.26 -9.38 8.27
CA GLY A 261 6.02 -10.55 9.11
C GLY A 261 6.97 -10.56 10.29
N ARG A 262 7.53 -11.73 10.57
CA ARG A 262 8.48 -11.95 11.66
C ARG A 262 9.75 -12.64 11.19
N PHE A 263 10.89 -12.17 11.67
CA PHE A 263 12.17 -12.87 11.58
C PHE A 263 12.58 -13.29 12.99
N MET A 264 12.73 -14.60 13.21
CA MET A 264 13.05 -15.16 14.55
C MET A 264 12.11 -14.64 15.67
N GLY A 265 10.83 -14.47 15.35
CA GLY A 265 9.80 -14.02 16.29
C GLY A 265 9.66 -12.49 16.46
N GLN A 266 10.55 -11.69 15.89
CA GLN A 266 10.49 -10.23 15.97
C GLN A 266 9.91 -9.63 14.70
N SER A 267 9.19 -8.49 14.79
CA SER A 267 8.63 -7.80 13.63
C SER A 267 9.72 -7.46 12.61
N HIS A 268 9.50 -7.82 11.35
CA HIS A 268 10.49 -7.70 10.29
C HIS A 268 9.82 -7.43 8.95
N CYS A 269 10.56 -6.83 8.02
CA CYS A 269 10.15 -6.69 6.63
C CYS A 269 11.30 -7.12 5.72
N TRP A 270 10.99 -7.81 4.65
CA TRP A 270 11.97 -8.33 3.69
C TRP A 270 11.37 -8.37 2.29
N ASN A 271 12.19 -8.72 1.31
CA ASN A 271 11.77 -8.88 -0.06
C ASN A 271 11.86 -10.34 -0.49
N ILE A 272 11.02 -10.70 -1.47
CA ILE A 272 11.17 -11.95 -2.20
C ILE A 272 11.35 -11.58 -3.66
N VAL A 273 12.41 -12.07 -4.28
CA VAL A 273 12.70 -11.82 -5.68
C VAL A 273 12.59 -13.11 -6.47
N ARG A 274 12.19 -13.00 -7.74
CA ARG A 274 12.24 -14.13 -8.67
C ARG A 274 13.43 -13.98 -9.61
N ILE A 275 14.20 -15.05 -9.73
CA ILE A 275 15.37 -15.17 -10.59
C ILE A 275 15.22 -16.50 -11.33
N GLU A 276 15.09 -16.44 -12.66
CA GLU A 276 14.99 -17.63 -13.52
C GLU A 276 13.89 -18.61 -13.05
N GLY A 277 12.75 -18.08 -12.62
CA GLY A 277 11.62 -18.88 -12.12
C GLY A 277 11.70 -19.29 -10.65
N SER A 278 12.86 -19.13 -10.01
CA SER A 278 13.08 -19.51 -8.60
C SER A 278 12.94 -18.31 -7.66
N GLU A 279 12.37 -18.53 -6.47
CA GLU A 279 12.09 -17.48 -5.49
C GLU A 279 13.12 -17.47 -4.35
N PHE A 280 13.57 -16.28 -3.99
CA PHE A 280 14.61 -16.07 -2.98
C PHE A 280 14.22 -14.97 -1.99
N VAL A 281 14.44 -15.20 -0.70
CA VAL A 281 14.42 -14.15 0.32
C VAL A 281 15.65 -13.27 0.14
N VAL A 282 15.42 -11.95 0.18
CA VAL A 282 16.45 -10.92 0.25
C VAL A 282 16.16 -10.05 1.47
N ASP A 283 17.11 -10.03 2.42
CA ASP A 283 17.08 -9.20 3.62
C ASP A 283 18.26 -8.20 3.55
N LEU A 284 17.97 -6.95 3.89
CA LEU A 284 18.88 -5.81 3.74
C LEU A 284 19.51 -5.37 5.08
N ILE A 285 19.34 -6.13 6.16
CA ILE A 285 19.93 -5.82 7.47
C ILE A 285 21.29 -6.50 7.64
N HIS A 286 21.32 -7.83 7.71
CA HIS A 286 22.49 -8.58 8.18
C HIS A 286 23.45 -8.97 7.05
N GLU A 287 22.92 -9.58 5.99
CA GLU A 287 23.69 -10.05 4.84
C GLU A 287 23.11 -9.45 3.54
N PRO A 288 23.15 -8.11 3.36
CA PRO A 288 22.57 -7.45 2.19
C PRO A 288 23.18 -8.00 0.89
N GLY A 289 22.30 -8.30 -0.07
CA GLY A 289 22.69 -8.83 -1.38
C GLY A 289 22.90 -10.35 -1.42
N LYS A 290 22.67 -11.05 -0.30
CA LYS A 290 22.57 -12.51 -0.24
C LYS A 290 21.16 -12.98 -0.59
N PHE A 291 21.08 -14.16 -1.18
CA PHE A 291 19.84 -14.81 -1.58
C PHE A 291 19.67 -16.11 -0.79
N TYR A 292 18.52 -16.29 -0.15
CA TYR A 292 18.16 -17.56 0.46
C TYR A 292 16.99 -18.15 -0.31
N ALA A 293 17.17 -19.32 -0.94
CA ALA A 293 16.08 -20.01 -1.61
C ALA A 293 14.92 -20.22 -0.62
N LEU A 294 13.66 -20.07 -1.05
CA LEU A 294 12.52 -20.25 -0.14
C LEU A 294 12.48 -21.63 0.55
N SER A 295 13.07 -22.64 -0.08
CA SER A 295 13.20 -24.00 0.47
C SER A 295 14.38 -24.20 1.42
N SER A 296 15.25 -23.20 1.59
CA SER A 296 16.45 -23.29 2.41
C SER A 296 16.14 -23.25 3.93
N PRO A 297 16.98 -23.87 4.78
CA PRO A 297 16.87 -23.74 6.23
C PRO A 297 16.86 -22.29 6.72
N GLU A 298 17.62 -21.40 6.08
CA GLU A 298 17.70 -19.98 6.41
C GLU A 298 16.36 -19.27 6.20
N ALA A 299 15.66 -19.58 5.10
CA ALA A 299 14.36 -19.00 4.79
C ALA A 299 13.28 -19.38 5.82
N THR A 300 13.44 -20.50 6.53
CA THR A 300 12.47 -20.93 7.55
C THR A 300 12.34 -19.95 8.73
N LYS A 301 13.35 -19.09 8.95
CA LYS A 301 13.37 -18.06 9.99
C LYS A 301 12.41 -16.90 9.70
N TYR A 302 12.01 -16.73 8.44
CA TYR A 302 11.09 -15.69 7.97
C TYR A 302 9.67 -16.25 7.95
N LYS A 303 8.80 -15.70 8.80
CA LYS A 303 7.40 -16.10 8.92
C LYS A 303 6.51 -14.96 8.49
N ARG A 304 5.71 -15.17 7.45
CA ARG A 304 4.63 -14.24 7.06
C ARG A 304 3.58 -14.23 8.17
N ASP A 305 2.91 -13.10 8.33
CA ASP A 305 1.81 -12.94 9.29
C ASP A 305 0.44 -13.07 8.65
#